data_AF-A0A8J3R9W3-F1
#
_entry.id   AF-A0A8J3R9W3-F1
#
_cell.length_a   1.000
_cell.length_b   1.000
_cell.length_c   1.000
_cell.angle_alpha   90.00
_cell.angle_beta   90.00
_cell.angle_gamma   90.00
#
_symmetry.space_group_name_H-M   'P 1'
#
loop_
_entity.id
_entity.type
_entity.pdbx_description
1 polymer ?
#
loop_
_entity_poly.entity_id
_entity_poly.type
_entity_poly.pdbx_seq_one_letter_code
_entity_poly.pdbx_strand_id
1 'polypeptide(L)' 'MIESALIESAAAQHDAIVAAILAGDPETARRAVAEHLAGTAAPLRGFLS' A
#
# COMPACT_ATOMS: atom_id res chain seq x y z
N MET A 1 11.20 -12.60 -10.75
CA MET A 1 10.69 -11.30 -11.24
C MET A 1 9.35 -10.91 -10.61
N ILE A 2 9.14 -11.16 -9.31
CA ILE A 2 7.92 -10.75 -8.58
C ILE A 2 8.26 -9.71 -7.49
N GLU A 3 9.45 -9.80 -6.89
CA GLU A 3 9.90 -8.83 -5.87
C GLU A 3 9.98 -7.38 -6.37
N SER A 4 10.43 -7.13 -7.61
CA SER A 4 10.55 -5.76 -8.15
C SER A 4 9.18 -5.05 -8.26
N ALA A 5 8.17 -5.77 -8.74
CA ALA A 5 6.84 -5.21 -8.99
C ALA A 5 6.09 -4.88 -7.68
N LEU A 6 6.36 -5.63 -6.61
CA LEU A 6 5.78 -5.38 -5.29
C LEU A 6 6.33 -4.09 -4.67
N ILE A 7 7.64 -3.87 -4.79
CA ILE A 7 8.31 -2.70 -4.22
C ILE A 7 7.91 -1.42 -4.96
N GLU A 8 7.86 -1.47 -6.30
CA GLU A 8 7.42 -0.32 -7.12
C GLU A 8 5.95 0.05 -6.84
N SER A 9 5.08 -0.95 -6.69
CA SER A 9 3.68 -0.72 -6.32
C SER A 9 3.54 -0.17 -4.89
N ALA A 10 4.40 -0.61 -3.95
CA ALA A 10 4.41 -0.09 -2.58
C ALA A 10 4.85 1.38 -2.52
N ALA A 11 5.85 1.78 -3.30
CA ALA A 11 6.30 3.17 -3.38
C ALA A 11 5.19 4.12 -3.89
N ALA A 12 4.50 3.74 -4.98
CA ALA A 12 3.39 4.52 -5.51
C ALA A 12 2.22 4.65 -4.51
N GLN A 13 1.96 3.59 -3.72
CA GLN A 13 0.95 3.63 -2.67
C GLN A 13 1.37 4.51 -1.48
N HIS A 14 2.66 4.54 -1.14
CA HIS A 14 3.20 5.46 -0.13
C HIS A 14 3.04 6.92 -0.55
N ASP A 15 3.32 7.25 -1.82
CA ASP A 15 3.13 8.61 -2.34
C ASP A 15 1.67 9.07 -2.22
N ALA A 16 0.71 8.20 -2.51
CA ALA A 16 -0.72 8.48 -2.37
C ALA A 16 -1.13 8.73 -0.91
N ILE A 17 -0.58 7.98 0.04
CA ILE A 17 -0.82 8.18 1.48
C ILE A 17 -0.28 9.54 1.93
N VAL A 18 0.96 9.87 1.55
CA VAL A 18 1.60 11.15 1.92
C VAL A 18 0.83 12.33 1.32
N ALA A 19 0.40 12.23 0.06
CA ALA A 19 -0.40 13.27 -0.59
C ALA A 19 -1.71 13.55 0.17
N ALA A 20 -2.44 12.50 0.59
CA ALA A 20 -3.68 12.63 1.35
C ALA A 20 -3.47 13.28 2.73
N ILE A 21 -2.39 12.91 3.43
CA ILE A 21 -2.03 13.52 4.72
C ILE A 21 -1.71 15.00 4.57
N LEU A 22 -0.90 15.36 3.58
CA LEU A 22 -0.54 16.76 3.31
C LEU A 22 -1.74 17.59 2.86
N ALA A 23 -2.72 16.98 2.19
CA ALA A 23 -3.98 17.62 1.83
C ALA A 23 -4.96 17.78 3.01
N GLY A 24 -4.66 17.18 4.17
CA GLY A 24 -5.57 17.18 5.32
C GLY A 24 -6.82 16.32 5.11
N ASP A 25 -6.75 15.30 4.25
CA ASP A 25 -7.85 14.37 3.98
C ASP A 25 -7.65 13.03 4.75
N PRO A 26 -8.19 12.92 5.97
CA PRO A 26 -8.01 11.73 6.79
C PRO A 26 -8.78 10.50 6.28
N GLU A 27 -9.81 10.68 5.45
CA GLU A 27 -10.59 9.56 4.92
C GLU A 27 -9.81 8.87 3.81
N THR A 28 -9.29 9.65 2.86
CA THR A 28 -8.47 9.14 1.77
C THR A 28 -7.18 8.52 2.32
N ALA A 29 -6.54 9.14 3.31
CA ALA A 29 -5.34 8.58 3.94
C ALA A 29 -5.62 7.20 4.56
N ARG A 30 -6.75 7.04 5.26
CA ARG A 30 -7.09 5.77 5.92
C ARG A 30 -7.36 4.66 4.91
N ARG A 31 -8.07 4.97 3.81
CA ARG A 31 -8.33 4.01 2.73
C ARG A 31 -7.03 3.56 2.06
N ALA A 32 -6.16 4.50 1.72
CA ALA A 32 -4.89 4.20 1.06
C ALA A 32 -3.98 3.31 1.94
N VAL A 33 -3.93 3.56 3.25
CA VAL A 33 -3.20 2.70 4.20
C VAL A 33 -3.80 1.29 4.26
N ALA A 34 -5.13 1.15 4.29
CA ALA A 34 -5.78 -0.15 4.32
C ALA A 34 -5.48 -0.98 3.06
N GLU A 35 -5.51 -0.36 1.89
CA GLU A 35 -5.14 -0.99 0.62
C GLU A 35 -3.66 -1.42 0.60
N HIS A 36 -2.76 -0.59 1.12
CA HIS A 36 -1.34 -0.91 1.26
C HIS A 36 -1.07 -2.14 2.14
N LEU A 37 -1.77 -2.24 3.28
CA LEU A 37 -1.66 -3.39 4.18
C LEU A 37 -2.24 -4.66 3.54
N ALA A 38 -3.34 -4.54 2.79
CA ALA A 38 -3.89 -5.68 2.05
C ALA A 38 -2.93 -6.17 0.95
N GLY A 39 -2.27 -5.25 0.24
CA GLY A 39 -1.28 -5.55 -0.80
C GLY A 39 -0.04 -6.28 -0.26
N THR A 40 0.37 -5.99 0.97
CA THR A 40 1.51 -6.67 1.65
C THR A 40 1.12 -7.99 2.34
N ALA A 41 -0.12 -8.13 2.79
CA ALA A 41 -0.62 -9.36 3.40
C ALA A 41 -0.91 -10.48 2.37
N ALA A 42 -1.24 -10.14 1.12
CA ALA A 42 -1.57 -11.12 0.09
C ALA A 42 -0.39 -12.07 -0.26
N PRO A 43 0.85 -11.61 -0.44
CA PRO A 43 2.01 -12.48 -0.59
C PRO A 43 2.21 -13.42 0.60
N LEU A 44 2.11 -12.90 1.82
CA LEU A 44 2.30 -13.70 3.05
C LEU A 44 1.27 -14.83 3.16
N ARG A 45 0.00 -14.59 2.78
CA ARG A 45 -1.02 -15.65 2.77
C ARG A 45 -0.72 -16.73 1.73
N GLY A 46 -0.22 -16.35 0.54
CA GLY A 46 0.20 -17.30 -0.49
C GLY A 46 1.39 -18.17 -0.08
N PHE A 47 2.27 -17.68 0.81
CA PHE A 47 3.38 -18.47 1.37
C PHE A 47 3.00 -19.40 2.53
N LEU A 48 1.91 -19.10 3.24
CA LEU A 48 1.51 -19.78 4.49
C LEU A 48 0.32 -20.74 4.31
N SER A 49 -0.07 -21.07 3.08
CA SER A 49 -1.18 -21.98 2.75
C SER A 49 -0.70 -23.28 2.12
#